data_AF-A0A840NPB1-F1
#
_entry.id   AF-A0A840NPB1-F1
#
_cell.length_a   1.000
_cell.length_b   1.000
_cell.length_c   1.000
_cell.angle_alpha   90.00
_cell.angle_beta   90.00
_cell.angle_gamma   90.00
#
_symmetry.space_group_name_H-M   'P 1'
#
loop_
_entity.id
_entity.type
_entity.pdbx_description
1 polymer ?
#
loop_
_entity_poly.entity_id
_entity_poly.type
_entity_poly.pdbx_seq_one_letter_code
_entity_poly.pdbx_strand_id
1 'polypeptide(L)' 'MSNLVVISTTAVPDYVRGSLSRWLTEPAPGLYVGSISARVRDELWNQVADAIGDGAAVCVHPTDNEQ' A
#
# COMPACT_ATOMS: atom_id res chain seq x y z
N MET A 1 15.06 4.43 -7.54
CA MET A 1 14.72 5.68 -6.86
C MET A 1 13.49 5.44 -6.00
N SER A 2 13.40 6.01 -4.80
CA SER A 2 12.18 5.96 -3.98
C SER A 2 11.16 6.96 -4.50
N ASN A 3 9.89 6.60 -4.46
CA ASN A 3 8.79 7.47 -4.90
C ASN A 3 7.62 7.40 -3.91
N LEU A 4 6.76 8.42 -3.93
CA LEU A 4 5.53 8.47 -3.13
C LEU A 4 4.65 7.25 -3.44
N VAL A 5 4.13 6.63 -2.38
CA VAL A 5 3.14 5.56 -2.45
C VAL A 5 2.03 5.88 -1.46
N VAL A 6 0.79 5.76 -1.93
CA VAL A 6 -0.42 5.84 -1.12
C VAL A 6 -1.18 4.53 -1.28
N ILE A 7 -1.47 3.86 -0.18
CA ILE A 7 -2.28 2.64 -0.15
C ILE A 7 -3.51 2.88 0.74
N SER A 8 -4.70 2.69 0.20
CA SER A 8 -5.95 2.68 0.97
C SER A 8 -6.47 1.25 1.06
N THR A 9 -7.02 0.86 2.21
CA THR A 9 -7.55 -0.49 2.47
C THR A 9 -8.86 -0.45 3.26
N THR A 10 -9.74 -1.42 3.01
CA THR A 10 -10.99 -1.64 3.73
C THR A 10 -11.21 -3.15 3.89
N ALA A 11 -11.63 -3.58 5.08
CA ALA A 11 -11.87 -4.99 5.42
C ALA A 11 -10.68 -5.94 5.11
N VAL A 12 -9.45 -5.49 5.33
CA VAL A 12 -8.23 -6.32 5.22
C VAL A 12 -7.90 -7.04 6.55
N PRO A 13 -7.26 -8.23 6.49
CA PRO A 13 -6.73 -8.91 7.67
C PRO A 13 -5.68 -8.09 8.44
N ASP A 14 -5.59 -8.27 9.76
CA ASP A 14 -4.68 -7.51 10.64
C ASP A 14 -3.20 -7.65 10.26
N TYR A 15 -2.79 -8.83 9.76
CA TYR A 15 -1.39 -9.04 9.35
C TYR A 15 -0.98 -8.15 8.16
N VAL A 16 -1.91 -7.79 7.29
CA VAL A 16 -1.68 -6.86 6.17
C VAL A 16 -1.43 -5.45 6.70
N ARG A 17 -2.22 -5.02 7.70
CA ARG A 17 -2.01 -3.74 8.38
C ARG A 17 -0.63 -3.66 9.02
N GLY A 18 -0.19 -4.74 9.66
CA GLY A 18 1.17 -4.87 10.22
C GLY A 18 2.27 -4.74 9.16
N SER A 19 2.13 -5.42 8.03
CA SER A 19 3.07 -5.30 6.90
C SER A 19 3.13 -3.87 6.35
N LEU A 20 1.99 -3.20 6.16
CA LEU A 20 1.93 -1.84 5.62
C LEU A 20 2.51 -0.81 6.60
N SER A 21 2.14 -0.87 7.88
CA SER A 21 2.62 0.05 8.93
C SER A 21 4.12 -0.06 9.24
N ARG A 22 4.77 -1.17 8.86
CA ARG A 22 6.24 -1.30 8.94
C ARG A 22 6.98 -0.37 7.98
N TRP A 23 6.37 -0.03 6.85
CA TRP A 23 7.00 0.71 5.76
C TRP A 23 6.36 2.08 5.51
N LEU A 24 5.09 2.23 5.86
CA LEU A 24 4.28 3.40 5.59
C LEU A 24 3.65 3.92 6.89
N THR A 25 3.42 5.22 6.97
CA THR A 25 2.67 5.83 8.07
C THR A 25 1.17 5.70 7.80
N GLU A 26 0.36 5.40 8.82
CA GLU A 26 -1.10 5.34 8.74
C GLU A 26 -1.74 6.63 9.30
N PRO A 27 -1.86 7.74 8.54
CA PRO A 27 -2.44 8.99 9.04
C PRO A 27 -3.94 8.91 9.34
N ALA A 28 -4.65 7.95 8.75
CA ALA A 28 -6.06 7.66 9.02
C ALA A 28 -6.31 6.15 8.88
N PRO A 29 -7.34 5.59 9.54
CA PRO A 29 -7.60 4.15 9.50
C PRO A 29 -7.69 3.61 8.06
N GLY A 30 -6.82 2.65 7.75
CA GLY A 30 -6.73 2.01 6.43
C GLY A 30 -6.02 2.83 5.35
N LEU A 31 -5.60 4.07 5.63
CA LEU A 31 -4.85 4.93 4.71
C LEU A 31 -3.38 4.96 5.09
N TYR A 32 -2.51 4.50 4.18
CA TYR A 32 -1.07 4.37 4.37
C TYR A 32 -0.32 5.23 3.36
N VAL A 33 0.69 5.99 3.81
CA VAL A 33 1.46 6.94 2.98
C VAL A 33 2.95 6.82 3.29
N GLY A 34 3.80 6.86 2.25
CA GLY A 34 5.26 6.87 2.42
C GLY A 34 6.03 7.02 1.12
N SER A 35 7.36 6.94 1.21
CA SER A 35 8.26 6.95 0.06
C SER A 35 9.14 5.71 0.09
N ILE A 36 8.96 4.83 -0.90
CA ILE A 36 9.64 3.54 -0.99
C ILE A 36 10.07 3.26 -2.43
N SER A 37 11.01 2.33 -2.62
CA SER A 37 11.39 1.89 -3.96
C SER A 37 10.25 1.13 -4.65
N ALA A 38 10.21 1.15 -5.98
CA ALA A 38 9.24 0.38 -6.77
C ALA A 38 9.20 -1.11 -6.38
N ARG A 39 10.37 -1.74 -6.16
CA ARG A 39 10.45 -3.14 -5.72
C ARG A 39 9.70 -3.39 -4.40
N VAL A 40 9.92 -2.53 -3.41
CA VAL A 40 9.26 -2.65 -2.09
C VAL A 40 7.76 -2.39 -2.21
N ARG A 41 7.36 -1.41 -3.03
CA ARG A 41 5.95 -1.16 -3.34
C ARG A 41 5.29 -2.39 -3.94
N ASP A 42 5.92 -3.01 -4.94
CA ASP A 42 5.35 -4.17 -5.64
C ASP A 42 5.24 -5.39 -4.72
N GLU A 43 6.24 -5.61 -3.85
CA GLU A 43 6.19 -6.67 -2.83
C GLU A 43 5.06 -6.44 -1.81
N LEU A 44 4.87 -5.20 -1.34
CA LEU A 44 3.76 -4.85 -0.45
C LEU A 44 2.41 -5.00 -1.16
N TRP A 45 2.31 -4.55 -2.41
CA TRP A 45 1.08 -4.62 -3.18
C TRP A 45 0.64 -6.07 -3.42
N ASN A 46 1.58 -6.96 -3.76
CA ASN A 46 1.28 -8.38 -3.91
C ASN A 46 0.74 -8.99 -2.61
N GLN A 47 1.34 -8.67 -1.45
CA GLN A 47 0.84 -9.13 -0.15
C GLN A 47 -0.58 -8.63 0.15
N VAL A 48 -0.88 -7.39 -0.19
CA VAL A 48 -2.23 -6.82 -0.03
C VAL A 48 -3.23 -7.52 -0.95
N ALA A 49 -2.87 -7.68 -2.23
CA ALA A 49 -3.72 -8.31 -3.24
C ALA A 49 -4.03 -9.77 -2.91
N ASP A 50 -3.05 -10.54 -2.45
CA ASP A 50 -3.22 -11.94 -2.05
C ASP A 50 -4.10 -12.11 -0.80
N ALA A 51 -4.15 -11.08 0.04
CA ALA A 51 -4.83 -11.12 1.33
C ALA A 51 -6.23 -10.46 1.33
N ILE A 52 -6.64 -9.82 0.23
CA ILE A 52 -7.77 -8.87 0.25
C ILE A 52 -9.13 -9.51 0.50
N GLY A 53 -9.34 -10.76 0.06
CA GLY A 53 -10.62 -11.45 0.20
C GLY A 53 -11.79 -10.62 -0.35
N ASP A 54 -12.84 -10.45 0.47
CA ASP A 54 -14.02 -9.61 0.16
C ASP A 54 -13.80 -8.11 0.46
N GLY A 55 -12.59 -7.72 0.82
CA GLY A 55 -12.21 -6.33 1.09
C GLY A 55 -11.91 -5.51 -0.16
N ALA A 56 -11.38 -4.31 0.04
CA ALA A 56 -10.97 -3.42 -1.05
C ALA A 56 -9.64 -2.76 -0.74
N ALA A 57 -8.78 -2.62 -1.75
CA ALA A 57 -7.53 -1.91 -1.64
C ALA A 57 -7.24 -1.11 -2.92
N VAL A 58 -6.60 0.04 -2.75
CA VAL A 58 -6.15 0.91 -3.83
C VAL A 58 -4.68 1.27 -3.57
N CYS A 59 -3.84 1.19 -4.59
CA CYS A 59 -2.47 1.66 -4.56
C CYS A 59 -2.29 2.76 -5.61
N VAL A 60 -1.77 3.90 -5.19
CA VAL A 60 -1.44 5.04 -6.05
C VAL A 60 0.04 5.35 -5.89
N HIS A 61 0.73 5.51 -7.01
CA HIS A 61 2.10 6.01 -7.04
C HIS A 61 2.33 6.82 -8.32
N PRO A 62 3.22 7.81 -8.32
CA PRO A 62 3.59 8.50 -9.54
C PRO A 62 4.34 7.55 -10.47
N THR A 63 4.16 7.75 -11.77
CA THR A 63 4.89 7.08 -12.84
C THR A 63 5.10 8.06 -13.98
N ASP A 64 6.01 7.75 -14.90
CA ASP A 64 6.29 8.61 -16.05
C ASP A 64 5.22 8.42 -17.13
N ASN A 65 4.01 8.91 -16.84
CA ASN A 65 2.88 8.98 -17.77
C ASN A 65 2.03 10.22 -17.47
N GLU A 66 0.93 10.40 -18.20
CA GLU A 66 0.10 11.61 -18.15
C GLU A 66 -0.88 11.68 -16.97
N GLN A 67 -0.87 10.70 -16.05
CA GLN A 67 -1.77 10.65 -14.88
C GLN A 67 -1.09 11.26 -13.64
#